data_AF-A0A3Q9XTT9-F1
#
_entry.id   AF-A0A3Q9XTT9-F1
#
_cell.length_a   1.000
_cell.length_b   1.000
_cell.length_c   1.000
_cell.angle_alpha   90.00
_cell.angle_beta   90.00
_cell.angle_gamma   90.00
#
_symmetry.space_group_name_H-M   'P 1'
#
loop_
_entity.id
_entity.type
_entity.pdbx_description
1 polymer ?
#
loop_
_entity_poly.entity_id
_entity_poly.type
_entity_poly.pdbx_seq_one_letter_code
_entity_poly.pdbx_strand_id
1 'polypeptide(L)'
;MGAHSHTNQDKVRMTIECTPEERVYIKILAAKAHLNLSELVLSYLRKDFPCTPNKETLAAMKELDEGGGMVYKSMDDFWENMGVKPSARS
;
A
#
# COMPACT_ATOMS: atom_id res chain seq x y z
N MET A 1 15.63 34.00 -4.06
CA MET A 1 16.72 32.99 -4.10
C MET A 1 16.35 31.92 -3.08
N GLY A 2 15.59 30.90 -3.46
CA GLY A 2 16.09 29.64 -3.99
C GLY A 2 15.38 28.52 -3.23
N ALA A 3 14.15 28.22 -3.63
CA ALA A 3 13.38 27.10 -3.10
C ALA A 3 13.90 25.82 -3.75
N HIS A 4 14.67 25.03 -3.01
CA HIS A 4 15.14 23.71 -3.44
C HIS A 4 14.66 22.63 -2.47
N SER A 5 13.51 22.06 -2.82
CA SER A 5 13.19 20.63 -2.83
C SER A 5 13.53 19.78 -1.58
N HIS A 6 12.55 19.65 -0.68
CA HIS A 6 12.47 18.53 0.26
C HIS A 6 12.04 17.24 -0.45
N THR A 7 12.95 16.49 -1.09
CA THR A 7 12.62 15.13 -1.59
C THR A 7 13.87 14.25 -1.72
N ASN A 8 14.50 13.88 -0.61
CA ASN A 8 15.29 12.65 -0.54
C ASN A 8 15.03 12.03 0.83
N GLN A 9 13.87 11.38 0.94
CA GLN A 9 13.40 10.72 2.16
C GLN A 9 14.41 9.65 2.61
N ASP A 10 14.69 9.62 3.90
CA ASP A 10 15.71 8.82 4.60
C ASP A 10 15.58 7.29 4.35
N LYS A 11 16.20 6.78 3.28
CA LYS A 11 16.27 5.34 3.03
C LYS A 11 17.51 4.75 3.70
N VAL A 12 17.30 3.79 4.60
CA VAL A 12 18.38 3.01 5.24
C VAL A 12 18.71 1.77 4.39
N ARG A 13 19.99 1.46 4.23
CA ARG A 13 20.44 0.25 3.53
C ARG A 13 20.41 -0.97 4.45
N MET A 14 19.70 -2.02 4.04
CA MET A 14 19.71 -3.33 4.70
C MET A 14 20.49 -4.34 3.86
N THR A 15 21.27 -5.20 4.50
CA THR A 15 21.98 -6.31 3.85
C THR A 15 21.37 -7.62 4.33
N ILE A 16 21.10 -8.55 3.41
CA ILE A 16 20.51 -9.86 3.70
C ILE A 16 21.49 -10.92 3.24
N GLU A 17 21.92 -11.78 4.15
CA GLU A 17 22.67 -12.99 3.81
C GLU A 17 21.70 -14.09 3.38
N CYS A 18 22.00 -14.74 2.27
CA CYS A 18 21.20 -15.84 1.72
C CYS A 18 22.07 -16.77 0.89
N THR A 19 21.63 -18.00 0.70
CA THR A 19 22.29 -18.95 -0.19
C THR A 19 22.15 -18.53 -1.66
N PRO A 20 23.00 -19.03 -2.57
CA PRO A 20 22.84 -18.79 -4.01
C PRO A 20 21.47 -19.21 -4.52
N GLU A 21 20.93 -20.34 -4.03
CA GLU A 21 19.63 -20.87 -4.40
C GLU A 21 18.49 -19.94 -3.94
N GLU A 22 18.54 -19.50 -2.68
CA GLU A 22 17.57 -18.55 -2.12
C GLU A 22 17.55 -17.25 -2.93
N ARG A 23 18.72 -16.71 -3.28
CA ARG A 23 18.82 -15.50 -4.11
C ARG A 23 18.14 -15.67 -5.47
N VAL A 24 18.26 -16.84 -6.10
CA VAL A 24 17.59 -17.14 -7.37
C VAL A 24 16.08 -17.15 -7.20
N TYR A 25 15.57 -17.84 -6.18
CA TYR A 25 14.14 -17.87 -5.90
C TYR A 25 13.57 -16.49 -5.59
N ILE A 26 14.25 -15.67 -4.78
CA ILE A 26 13.84 -14.30 -4.48
C ILE A 26 13.73 -13.48 -5.77
N LYS A 27 14.69 -13.60 -6.69
CA LYS A 27 14.64 -12.90 -8.00
C LYS A 27 13.45 -13.33 -8.85
N ILE A 28 13.17 -14.64 -8.89
CA ILE A 28 12.03 -15.18 -9.65
C ILE A 28 10.71 -14.64 -9.07
N LEU A 29 10.56 -14.63 -7.76
CA LEU A 29 9.38 -14.09 -7.09
C LEU A 29 9.20 -12.60 -7.37
N ALA A 30 10.28 -11.82 -7.32
CA ALA A 30 10.25 -10.39 -7.61
C ALA A 30 9.79 -10.12 -9.04
N ALA A 31 10.34 -10.87 -10.01
CA ALA A 31 9.97 -10.77 -11.42
C ALA A 31 8.49 -11.13 -11.65
N LYS A 32 8.00 -12.21 -11.03
CA LYS A 32 6.58 -12.63 -11.15
C LYS A 32 5.61 -11.60 -10.56
N ALA A 33 6.02 -10.90 -9.52
CA ALA A 33 5.21 -9.87 -8.87
C ALA A 33 5.36 -8.48 -9.51
N HIS A 34 6.21 -8.32 -10.53
CA HIS A 34 6.60 -7.02 -11.10
C HIS A 34 7.15 -6.03 -10.05
N LEU A 35 7.87 -6.55 -9.05
CA LEU A 35 8.50 -5.77 -7.98
C LEU A 35 10.03 -5.85 -8.09
N ASN A 36 10.72 -4.83 -7.57
CA ASN A 36 12.14 -4.96 -7.29
C ASN A 36 12.38 -5.78 -6.00
N LEU A 37 13.63 -6.20 -5.75
CA LEU A 37 13.96 -7.05 -4.60
C LEU A 37 13.61 -6.41 -3.26
N SER A 38 13.85 -5.11 -3.11
CA SER A 38 13.54 -4.38 -1.87
C SER A 38 12.04 -4.27 -1.65
N GLU A 39 11.26 -4.03 -2.71
CA GLU A 39 9.81 -3.99 -2.67
C GLU A 39 9.21 -5.34 -2.33
N LEU A 40 9.73 -6.42 -2.92
CA LEU A 40 9.28 -7.78 -2.60
C LEU A 40 9.51 -8.08 -1.12
N VAL A 41 10.73 -7.91 -0.62
CA VAL A 41 11.05 -8.19 0.80
C VAL A 41 10.19 -7.34 1.73
N LEU A 42 10.05 -6.04 1.45
CA LEU A 42 9.22 -5.17 2.26
C LEU A 42 7.73 -5.50 2.17
N SER A 43 7.23 -6.01 1.04
CA SER A 43 5.82 -6.42 0.92
C SER A 43 5.45 -7.55 1.88
N TYR A 44 6.37 -8.48 2.13
CA TYR A 44 6.16 -9.56 3.11
C TYR A 44 6.21 -9.05 4.56
N LEU A 45 7.04 -8.04 4.84
CA LEU A 45 7.25 -7.51 6.20
C LEU A 45 6.25 -6.42 6.59
N ARG A 46 5.74 -5.64 5.63
CA ARG A 46 4.83 -4.51 5.88
C ARG A 46 3.55 -4.90 6.58
N LYS A 47 3.06 -6.12 6.40
CA LYS A 47 1.88 -6.63 7.11
C LYS A 47 2.08 -6.68 8.63
N ASP A 48 3.33 -6.84 9.07
CA ASP A 48 3.71 -6.94 10.47
C ASP A 48 4.24 -5.61 11.02
N PHE A 49 4.41 -4.60 10.15
CA PHE A 49 4.82 -3.27 10.58
C PHE A 49 3.65 -2.56 11.26
N PRO A 50 3.92 -1.77 12.31
CA PRO A 50 2.91 -0.92 12.89
C PRO A 50 2.42 0.05 11.80
N CYS A 51 1.16 -0.13 11.40
CA CYS A 51 0.48 0.79 10.51
C CYS A 51 -0.19 1.86 11.38
N THR A 52 0.45 3.01 11.52
CA THR A 52 -0.17 4.17 12.15
C THR A 52 -1.01 4.88 11.10
N PRO A 53 -2.34 4.94 11.24
CA PRO A 53 -3.17 5.68 10.30
C PRO A 53 -2.71 7.15 10.24
N ASN A 54 -2.70 7.73 9.06
CA ASN A 54 -2.36 9.15 8.93
C ASN A 54 -3.49 10.02 9.51
N LYS A 55 -3.28 11.34 9.59
CA LYS A 55 -4.28 12.27 10.17
C LYS A 55 -5.64 12.19 9.48
N GLU A 56 -5.65 11.99 8.17
CA GLU A 56 -6.89 11.89 7.37
C GLU A 56 -7.63 10.59 7.68
N THR A 57 -6.90 9.46 7.75
CA THR A 57 -7.49 8.18 8.13
C THR A 57 -8.04 8.22 9.56
N LEU A 58 -7.32 8.82 10.51
CA LEU A 58 -7.81 8.99 11.88
C LEU A 58 -9.09 9.84 11.94
N ALA A 59 -9.17 10.90 11.13
CA ALA A 59 -10.36 11.75 11.05
C ALA A 59 -11.56 10.97 10.50
N ALA A 60 -11.37 10.20 9.42
CA ALA A 60 -12.41 9.37 8.83
C ALA A 60 -12.88 8.26 9.79
N MET A 61 -11.97 7.63 10.55
CA MET A 61 -12.33 6.66 11.58
C MET A 61 -13.17 7.30 12.69
N LYS A 62 -12.80 8.51 13.14
CA LYS A 62 -13.57 9.26 14.13
C LYS A 62 -14.97 9.63 13.62
N GLU A 63 -15.07 10.10 12.37
CA GLU A 63 -16.37 10.40 11.75
C GLU A 63 -17.29 9.18 11.74
N LEU A 64 -16.74 8.00 11.42
CA LEU A 64 -17.49 6.74 11.44
C LEU A 64 -17.98 6.39 12.86
N ASP A 65 -17.13 6.53 13.87
CA ASP A 65 -17.49 6.27 15.28
C ASP A 65 -18.59 7.21 15.80
N GLU A 66 -18.64 8.44 15.29
CA GLU A 66 -19.66 9.45 15.61
C GLU A 66 -20.97 9.25 14.81
N GLY A 67 -21.05 8.21 13.98
CA GLY A 67 -22.24 7.88 13.19
C GLY A 67 -22.32 8.61 11.84
N GLY A 68 -21.21 9.20 11.39
CA GLY A 68 -21.06 9.75 10.04
C GLY A 68 -20.68 8.69 9.01
N GLY A 69 -20.04 9.12 7.92
CA GLY A 69 -19.74 8.24 6.77
C GLY A 69 -20.94 7.99 5.85
N MET A 70 -20.72 7.17 4.83
CA MET A 70 -21.71 6.89 3.79
C MET A 70 -22.34 5.51 3.99
N VAL A 71 -23.67 5.47 4.00
CA VAL A 71 -24.44 4.22 4.07
C VAL A 71 -25.11 3.98 2.73
N TYR A 72 -24.81 2.84 2.13
CA TYR A 72 -25.38 2.43 0.85
C TYR A 72 -26.37 1.29 1.05
N LYS A 73 -27.43 1.27 0.24
CA LYS A 73 -28.53 0.30 0.39
C LYS A 73 -28.20 -1.07 -0.23
N SER A 74 -27.24 -1.10 -1.16
CA SER A 74 -26.77 -2.31 -1.83
C SER A 74 -25.34 -2.11 -2.34
N MET A 75 -24.71 -3.20 -2.80
CA MET A 75 -23.40 -3.12 -3.46
C MET A 75 -23.46 -2.35 -4.78
N ASP A 76 -24.58 -2.45 -5.52
CA ASP A 76 -24.75 -1.71 -6.78
C ASP A 76 -24.79 -0.19 -6.53
N ASP A 77 -25.53 0.24 -5.50
CA ASP A 77 -25.60 1.63 -5.04
C ASP A 77 -24.22 2.15 -4.59
N PHE A 78 -23.44 1.32 -3.89
CA PHE A 78 -22.06 1.65 -3.52
C PHE A 78 -21.18 1.90 -4.76
N TRP A 79 -21.19 1.00 -5.75
CA TRP A 79 -20.34 1.13 -6.92
C TRP A 79 -20.72 2.32 -7.80
N GLU A 80 -22.02 2.56 -7.99
CA GLU A 80 -22.52 3.73 -8.72
C GLU A 80 -22.08 5.04 -8.07
N ASN A 81 -22.22 5.17 -6.74
CA ASN A 81 -21.79 6.37 -6.01
C ASN A 81 -20.26 6.54 -5.99
N MET A 82 -19.50 5.45 -6.04
CA MET A 82 -18.04 5.49 -6.17
C MET A 82 -17.58 5.79 -7.60
N GLY A 83 -18.49 5.90 -8.57
CA GLY A 83 -18.18 6.13 -9.97
C GLY A 83 -17.51 4.94 -10.67
N VAL A 84 -17.60 3.74 -10.07
CA VAL A 84 -17.01 2.51 -10.60
C VAL A 84 -18.10 1.72 -11.31
N LYS A 85 -17.89 1.36 -12.57
CA LYS A 85 -18.78 0.44 -13.28
C LYS A 85 -18.41 -1.01 -12.92
N PRO A 86 -19.29 -1.77 -12.26
CA PRO A 86 -18.97 -3.14 -11.81
C PRO A 86 -18.64 -4.10 -12.97
N SER A 87 -19.05 -3.74 -14.18
CA SER A 87 -18.92 -4.54 -15.40
C SER A 87 -17.64 -4.28 -16.21
N ALA A 88 -16.65 -3.57 -15.65
CA ALA A 88 -15.33 -3.45 -16.28
C ALA A 88 -14.61 -4.81 -16.29
N ARG A 89 -14.93 -5.65 -17.27
CA ARG A 89 -14.15 -6.86 -17.59
C ARG A 89 -12.75 -6.43 -18.01
N SER A 90 -11.76 -6.82 -17.22
CA SER A 90 -10.35 -6.94 -17.60
C SER A 90 -10.16 -8.01 -18.69
#